data_AF-A0A3E4VCE4-F1
#
_entry.id   AF-A0A3E4VCE4-F1
#
_cell.length_a   1.000
_cell.length_b   1.000
_cell.length_c   1.000
_cell.angle_alpha   90.00
_cell.angle_beta   90.00
_cell.angle_gamma   90.00
#
_symmetry.space_group_name_H-M   'P 1'
#
loop_
_entity.id
_entity.type
_entity.pdbx_description
1 polymer ?
#
loop_
_entity_poly.entity_id
_entity_poly.type
_entity_poly.pdbx_seq_one_letter_code
_entity_poly.pdbx_strand_id
1 'polypeptide(L)'
;HNRTDKLLRLQQLAGGFLVTDDSDKPELVNTAKLDALQDIIEDYVLGAGKKLVIFARFIPEVTAIMKMIDKTFQKTGKKQVAIYGAIKKEDRGPIIKQFQEDPDTVIIVGQIDTLGVGVTLTAADTCVYYSKNFNYATYEQSLSRIHRIGQRNTCTYIDLETEGTVDEMIGKALARKEDMAKTVVDDWRAYFE
;
A
#
# COMPACT_ATOMS: atom_id res chain seq x y z
N HIS A 1 15.31 -25.58 -7.27
CA HIS A 1 14.54 -24.36 -7.62
C HIS A 1 13.62 -24.05 -6.46
N ASN A 2 13.89 -22.97 -5.71
CA ASN A 2 13.39 -22.79 -4.34
C ASN A 2 11.90 -22.37 -4.35
N ARG A 3 11.09 -22.91 -3.45
CA ARG A 3 9.63 -22.66 -3.39
C ARG A 3 9.31 -21.17 -3.15
N THR A 4 10.23 -20.46 -2.50
CA THR A 4 10.18 -19.01 -2.25
C THR A 4 10.29 -18.17 -3.52
N ASP A 5 11.15 -18.58 -4.48
CA ASP A 5 11.38 -17.84 -5.72
C ASP A 5 10.13 -17.90 -6.62
N LYS A 6 9.45 -19.05 -6.64
CA LYS A 6 8.18 -19.22 -7.36
C LYS A 6 7.08 -18.33 -6.80
N LEU A 7 6.97 -18.25 -5.47
CA LEU A 7 5.98 -17.40 -4.81
C LEU A 7 6.23 -15.92 -5.13
N LEU A 8 7.51 -15.49 -5.11
CA LEU A 8 7.90 -14.13 -5.45
C LEU A 8 7.51 -13.75 -6.88
N ARG A 9 7.79 -14.63 -7.86
CA ARG A 9 7.42 -14.42 -9.27
C ARG A 9 5.90 -14.31 -9.45
N LEU A 10 5.12 -15.15 -8.76
CA LEU A 10 3.66 -15.06 -8.81
C LEU A 10 3.13 -13.77 -8.20
N GLN A 11 3.75 -13.26 -7.13
CA GLN A 11 3.38 -11.95 -6.55
C GLN A 11 3.69 -10.80 -7.51
N GLN A 12 4.84 -10.84 -8.19
CA GLN A 12 5.16 -9.84 -9.21
C GLN A 12 4.13 -9.86 -10.34
N LEU A 13 3.76 -11.05 -10.83
CA LEU A 13 2.75 -11.20 -11.89
C LEU A 13 1.38 -10.68 -11.47
N ALA A 14 0.96 -10.96 -10.23
CA ALA A 14 -0.31 -10.47 -9.68
C ALA A 14 -0.33 -8.94 -9.54
N GLY A 15 0.83 -8.33 -9.24
CA GLY A 15 1.03 -6.87 -9.28
C GLY A 15 1.13 -6.27 -10.69
N GLY A 16 1.07 -7.12 -11.73
CA GLY A 16 1.10 -6.72 -13.13
C GLY A 16 2.47 -6.79 -13.80
N PHE A 17 3.50 -7.30 -13.12
CA PHE A 17 4.88 -7.32 -13.60
C PHE A 17 5.41 -8.72 -13.88
N LEU A 18 6.08 -8.89 -15.02
CA LEU A 18 6.82 -10.10 -15.36
C LEU A 18 8.32 -9.81 -15.32
N VAL A 19 9.09 -10.66 -14.63
CA VAL A 19 10.55 -10.70 -14.76
C VAL A 19 10.87 -11.93 -15.61
N THR A 20 11.25 -11.72 -16.87
CA THR A 20 11.70 -12.79 -17.76
C THR A 20 13.12 -13.22 -17.42
N ASP A 21 13.44 -14.50 -17.59
CA ASP A 21 14.75 -15.05 -17.24
C ASP A 21 15.92 -14.40 -18.02
N ASP A 22 15.64 -13.73 -19.14
CA ASP A 22 16.62 -13.07 -20.01
C ASP A 22 16.77 -11.54 -19.77
N SER A 23 16.07 -10.96 -18.80
CA SER A 23 16.20 -9.53 -18.48
C SER A 23 16.00 -9.23 -16.99
N ASP A 24 16.97 -8.53 -16.37
CA ASP A 24 16.89 -8.09 -14.98
C ASP A 24 15.81 -7.00 -14.72
N LYS A 25 15.12 -6.53 -15.77
CA LYS A 25 14.13 -5.46 -15.66
C LYS A 25 12.71 -6.03 -15.69
N PRO A 26 11.90 -5.79 -14.66
CA PRO A 26 10.49 -6.16 -14.65
C PRO A 26 9.71 -5.35 -15.70
N GLU A 27 8.93 -6.04 -16.52
CA GLU A 27 8.05 -5.45 -17.52
C GLU A 27 6.60 -5.45 -17.04
N LEU A 28 5.89 -4.33 -17.25
CA LEU A 28 4.47 -4.22 -16.95
C LEU A 28 3.68 -4.95 -18.04
N VAL A 29 3.01 -6.05 -17.66
CA VAL A 29 2.25 -6.93 -18.55
C VAL A 29 0.74 -6.91 -18.29
N ASN A 30 0.30 -6.38 -17.15
CA ASN A 30 -1.12 -6.24 -16.80
C ASN A 30 -1.34 -4.93 -16.02
N THR A 31 -2.34 -4.16 -16.42
CA THR A 31 -2.67 -2.85 -15.83
C THR A 31 -3.92 -2.86 -14.95
N ALA A 32 -4.65 -3.97 -14.81
CA ALA A 32 -5.96 -3.99 -14.16
C ALA A 32 -5.97 -3.36 -12.76
N LYS A 33 -4.94 -3.61 -11.95
CA LYS A 33 -4.78 -2.96 -10.64
C LYS A 33 -4.42 -1.48 -10.73
N LEU A 34 -3.65 -1.07 -11.73
CA LEU A 34 -3.34 0.34 -11.98
C LEU A 34 -4.60 1.09 -12.42
N ASP A 35 -5.42 0.47 -13.26
CA ASP A 35 -6.69 1.04 -13.74
C ASP A 35 -7.67 1.20 -12.56
N ALA A 36 -7.85 0.17 -11.74
CA ALA A 36 -8.67 0.26 -10.53
C ALA A 36 -8.15 1.30 -9.51
N LEU A 37 -6.82 1.42 -9.37
CA LEU A 37 -6.21 2.45 -8.55
C LEU A 37 -6.45 3.85 -9.12
N GLN A 38 -6.40 4.01 -10.44
CA GLN A 38 -6.66 5.27 -11.12
C GLN A 38 -8.09 5.73 -10.85
N ASP A 39 -9.08 4.84 -10.97
CA ASP A 39 -10.49 5.14 -10.67
C ASP A 39 -10.65 5.66 -9.23
N ILE A 40 -10.02 4.99 -8.25
CA ILE A 40 -10.02 5.45 -6.85
C ILE A 40 -9.41 6.84 -6.71
N ILE A 41 -8.32 7.14 -7.43
CA ILE A 41 -7.66 8.44 -7.37
C ILE A 41 -8.53 9.54 -7.98
N GLU A 42 -9.17 9.26 -9.12
CA GLU A 42 -10.07 10.20 -9.78
C GLU A 42 -11.27 10.54 -8.88
N ASP A 43 -11.91 9.54 -8.29
CA ASP A 43 -13.08 9.76 -7.43
C ASP A 43 -12.71 10.35 -6.07
N TYR A 44 -11.74 9.75 -5.37
CA TYR A 44 -11.43 10.07 -3.98
C TYR A 44 -10.53 11.30 -3.85
N VAL A 45 -9.49 11.39 -4.67
CA VAL A 45 -8.49 12.46 -4.55
C VAL A 45 -8.92 13.68 -5.33
N LEU A 46 -9.32 13.52 -6.59
CA LEU A 46 -9.73 14.66 -7.43
C LEU A 46 -11.19 15.06 -7.21
N GLY A 47 -12.11 14.09 -7.13
CA GLY A 47 -13.53 14.34 -6.91
C GLY A 47 -13.86 14.84 -5.50
N ALA A 48 -13.34 14.17 -4.47
CA ALA A 48 -13.61 14.53 -3.06
C ALA A 48 -12.52 15.42 -2.41
N GLY A 49 -11.40 15.66 -3.08
CA GLY A 49 -10.33 16.54 -2.58
C GLY A 49 -9.58 15.98 -1.37
N LYS A 50 -9.57 14.66 -1.18
CA LYS A 50 -8.98 14.00 0.00
C LYS A 50 -7.57 13.48 -0.27
N LYS A 51 -6.78 13.34 0.79
CA LYS A 51 -5.45 12.74 0.70
C LYS A 51 -5.51 11.22 0.75
N LEU A 52 -4.60 10.56 0.04
CA LEU A 52 -4.55 9.11 -0.09
C LEU A 52 -3.15 8.57 0.20
N VAL A 53 -3.09 7.47 0.96
CA VAL A 53 -1.86 6.68 1.14
C VAL A 53 -1.93 5.45 0.24
N ILE A 54 -0.87 5.15 -0.49
CA ILE A 54 -0.78 3.97 -1.36
C ILE A 54 0.41 3.13 -0.95
N PHE A 55 0.17 1.88 -0.58
CA PHE A 55 1.21 0.91 -0.29
C PHE A 55 1.43 -0.04 -1.46
N ALA A 56 2.69 -0.20 -1.85
CA ALA A 56 3.11 -1.17 -2.86
C ALA A 56 4.42 -1.84 -2.41
N ARG A 57 4.51 -3.15 -2.57
CA ARG A 57 5.65 -3.95 -2.11
C ARG A 57 6.87 -3.77 -3.00
N PHE A 58 6.70 -3.66 -4.31
CA PHE A 58 7.81 -3.68 -5.26
C PHE A 58 8.10 -2.28 -5.83
N ILE A 59 9.39 -1.93 -5.98
CA ILE A 59 9.82 -0.66 -6.59
C ILE A 59 9.24 -0.44 -8.00
N PRO A 60 9.15 -1.46 -8.88
CA PRO A 60 8.48 -1.33 -10.18
C PRO A 60 7.01 -0.88 -10.06
N GLU A 61 6.27 -1.42 -9.09
CA GLU A 61 4.89 -1.02 -8.83
C GLU A 61 4.84 0.45 -8.38
N VAL A 62 5.69 0.84 -7.42
CA VAL A 62 5.81 2.25 -6.98
C VAL A 62 6.07 3.16 -8.17
N THR A 63 7.02 2.79 -9.03
CA THR A 63 7.38 3.58 -10.22
C THR A 63 6.22 3.69 -11.21
N ALA A 64 5.49 2.60 -11.45
CA ALA A 64 4.36 2.61 -12.37
C ALA A 64 3.17 3.41 -11.82
N ILE A 65 2.87 3.26 -10.54
CA ILE A 65 1.86 4.04 -9.83
C ILE A 65 2.21 5.53 -9.93
N MET A 66 3.46 5.90 -9.65
CA MET A 66 3.91 7.28 -9.75
C MET A 66 3.72 7.83 -11.17
N LYS A 67 4.14 7.07 -12.19
CA LYS A 67 4.00 7.48 -13.59
C LYS A 67 2.54 7.64 -14.01
N MET A 68 1.64 6.80 -13.50
CA MET A 68 0.20 6.92 -13.74
C MET A 68 -0.33 8.19 -13.08
N ILE A 69 -0.02 8.43 -11.81
CA ILE A 69 -0.46 9.62 -11.07
C ILE A 69 0.03 10.91 -11.72
N ASP A 70 1.29 10.96 -12.15
CA ASP A 70 1.84 12.14 -12.84
C ASP A 70 1.05 12.48 -14.11
N LYS A 71 0.58 11.47 -14.85
CA LYS A 71 -0.30 11.67 -16.02
C LYS A 71 -1.67 12.19 -15.60
N THR A 72 -2.28 11.59 -14.58
CA THR A 72 -3.58 12.00 -14.05
C THR A 72 -3.54 13.44 -13.53
N PHE A 73 -2.42 13.88 -12.95
CA PHE A 73 -2.29 15.18 -12.30
C PHE A 73 -1.83 16.32 -13.22
N GLN A 74 -1.47 16.07 -14.49
CA GLN A 74 -0.82 17.05 -15.40
C GLN A 74 -1.45 18.45 -15.44
N LYS A 75 -2.77 18.59 -15.18
CA LYS A 75 -3.51 19.86 -15.25
C LYS A 75 -4.22 20.25 -13.95
N THR A 76 -3.92 19.57 -12.85
CA THR A 76 -4.65 19.71 -11.59
C THR A 76 -3.93 20.58 -10.56
N GLY A 77 -2.61 20.80 -10.74
CA GLY A 77 -1.75 21.44 -9.72
C GLY A 77 -1.43 20.54 -8.53
N LYS A 78 -2.00 19.34 -8.47
CA LYS A 78 -1.77 18.35 -7.41
C LYS A 78 -0.46 17.61 -7.59
N LYS A 79 0.09 17.14 -6.48
CA LYS A 79 1.40 16.50 -6.37
C LYS A 79 1.28 15.19 -5.61
N GLN A 80 2.21 14.31 -5.90
CA GLN A 80 2.48 13.11 -5.14
C GLN A 80 3.90 13.13 -4.60
N VAL A 81 4.15 12.33 -3.56
CA VAL A 81 5.48 12.02 -3.08
C VAL A 81 5.63 10.51 -2.87
N ALA A 82 6.86 10.01 -2.83
CA ALA A 82 7.11 8.60 -2.64
C ALA A 82 8.25 8.28 -1.67
N ILE A 83 8.11 7.17 -0.94
CA ILE A 83 9.11 6.63 -0.03
C ILE A 83 9.29 5.13 -0.28
N TYR A 84 10.44 4.74 -0.81
CA TYR A 84 10.82 3.36 -1.10
C TYR A 84 12.30 3.13 -0.77
N GLY A 85 12.78 1.89 -0.86
CA GLY A 85 14.08 1.46 -0.32
C GLY A 85 15.31 2.23 -0.80
N ALA A 86 15.23 2.94 -1.92
CA ALA A 86 16.32 3.80 -2.41
C ALA A 86 16.43 5.15 -1.67
N ILE A 87 15.38 5.56 -0.95
CA ILE A 87 15.34 6.83 -0.20
C ILE A 87 15.98 6.64 1.17
N LYS A 88 17.04 7.41 1.43
CA LYS A 88 17.76 7.40 2.72
C LYS A 88 16.82 7.81 3.84
N LYS A 89 17.09 7.29 5.04
CA LYS A 89 16.24 7.53 6.22
C LYS A 89 16.13 9.02 6.58
N GLU A 90 17.21 9.78 6.42
CA GLU A 90 17.28 11.23 6.67
C GLU A 90 16.35 12.05 5.76
N ASP A 91 16.13 11.60 4.52
CA ASP A 91 15.30 12.30 3.54
C ASP A 91 13.80 12.01 3.70
N ARG A 92 13.42 10.98 4.48
CA ARG A 92 12.01 10.58 4.65
C ARG A 92 11.21 11.61 5.43
N GLY A 93 11.80 12.21 6.46
CA GLY A 93 11.14 13.18 7.34
C GLY A 93 10.55 14.37 6.57
N PRO A 94 11.34 15.06 5.73
CA PRO A 94 10.84 16.13 4.85
C PRO A 94 9.71 15.69 3.92
N ILE A 95 9.80 14.49 3.33
CA ILE A 95 8.76 13.96 2.43
C ILE A 95 7.44 13.75 3.17
N ILE A 96 7.49 13.14 4.36
CA ILE A 96 6.33 12.93 5.22
C ILE A 96 5.71 14.26 5.62
N LYS A 97 6.56 15.23 6.01
CA LYS A 97 6.11 16.57 6.38
C LYS A 97 5.39 17.25 5.21
N GLN A 98 5.95 17.17 4.01
CA GLN A 98 5.31 17.69 2.81
C GLN A 98 3.94 17.05 2.58
N PHE A 99 3.84 15.72 2.65
CA PHE A 99 2.54 15.04 2.53
C PHE A 99 1.54 15.48 3.60
N GLN A 100 1.97 15.75 4.83
CA GLN A 100 1.05 16.16 5.89
C GLN A 100 0.62 17.64 5.77
N GLU A 101 1.54 18.53 5.45
CA GLU A 101 1.31 19.98 5.57
C GLU A 101 0.97 20.68 4.25
N ASP A 102 1.45 20.18 3.09
CA ASP A 102 1.17 20.80 1.79
C ASP A 102 -0.23 20.38 1.29
N PRO A 103 -1.18 21.31 1.08
CA PRO A 103 -2.52 21.00 0.58
C PRO A 103 -2.53 20.48 -0.87
N ASP A 104 -1.45 20.71 -1.63
CA ASP A 104 -1.33 20.21 -3.00
C ASP A 104 -0.61 18.87 -3.10
N THR A 105 0.12 18.46 -2.06
CA THR A 105 0.66 17.10 -1.96
C THR A 105 -0.40 16.17 -1.38
N VAL A 106 -1.15 15.52 -2.27
CA VAL A 106 -2.38 14.79 -1.95
C VAL A 106 -2.20 13.27 -1.93
N ILE A 107 -1.11 12.75 -2.51
CA ILE A 107 -0.81 11.31 -2.50
C ILE A 107 0.59 11.07 -1.94
N ILE A 108 0.71 10.04 -1.10
CA ILE A 108 1.99 9.41 -0.76
C ILE A 108 1.99 7.95 -1.17
N VAL A 109 3.02 7.54 -1.91
CA VAL A 109 3.22 6.15 -2.34
C VAL A 109 4.41 5.57 -1.60
N GLY A 110 4.35 4.32 -1.14
CA GLY A 110 5.57 3.70 -0.68
C GLY A 110 5.48 2.25 -0.24
N GLN A 111 6.64 1.73 0.12
CA GLN A 111 6.75 0.36 0.61
C GLN A 111 6.36 0.30 2.08
N ILE A 112 5.52 -0.70 2.44
CA ILE A 112 5.03 -0.89 3.81
C ILE A 112 6.18 -0.93 4.82
N ASP A 113 7.27 -1.64 4.49
CA ASP A 113 8.44 -1.78 5.37
C ASP A 113 9.22 -0.46 5.55
N THR A 114 9.11 0.45 4.58
CA THR A 114 9.85 1.72 4.58
C THR A 114 9.06 2.85 5.23
N LEU A 115 7.74 2.83 5.06
CA LEU A 115 6.78 3.77 5.68
C LEU A 115 6.27 3.31 7.06
N GLY A 116 6.43 2.03 7.43
CA GLY A 116 5.83 1.44 8.63
C GLY A 116 6.55 1.74 9.95
N VAL A 117 7.82 2.15 9.91
CA VAL A 117 8.64 2.37 11.12
C VAL A 117 8.65 3.84 11.53
N GLY A 118 7.85 4.20 12.53
CA GLY A 118 7.95 5.48 13.26
C GLY A 118 7.36 6.71 12.55
N VAL A 119 6.49 6.52 11.56
CA VAL A 119 5.88 7.60 10.77
C VAL A 119 4.38 7.71 11.06
N THR A 120 3.86 8.94 11.14
CA THR A 120 2.42 9.22 11.28
C THR A 120 1.90 9.82 9.97
N LEU A 121 0.78 9.30 9.44
CA LEU A 121 0.20 9.74 8.15
C LEU A 121 -1.25 10.24 8.33
N THR A 122 -1.51 10.98 9.41
CA THR A 122 -2.86 11.39 9.82
C THR A 122 -3.55 12.37 8.88
N ALA A 123 -2.84 12.91 7.90
CA ALA A 123 -3.41 13.80 6.90
C ALA A 123 -4.34 13.07 5.90
N ALA A 124 -4.27 11.74 5.83
CA ALA A 124 -5.21 10.90 5.10
C ALA A 124 -6.08 10.08 6.05
N ASP A 125 -7.30 9.81 5.62
CA ASP A 125 -8.27 8.92 6.26
C ASP A 125 -8.48 7.62 5.47
N THR A 126 -7.86 7.50 4.28
CA THR A 126 -7.97 6.30 3.43
C THR A 126 -6.60 5.84 2.95
N CYS A 127 -6.45 4.52 2.85
CA CYS A 127 -5.27 3.87 2.32
C CYS A 127 -5.63 2.75 1.35
N VAL A 128 -4.86 2.66 0.26
CA VAL A 128 -4.94 1.58 -0.73
C VAL A 128 -3.71 0.70 -0.64
N TYR A 129 -3.90 -0.60 -0.48
CA TYR A 129 -2.84 -1.60 -0.62
C TYR A 129 -2.88 -2.15 -2.05
N TYR A 130 -1.98 -1.65 -2.89
CA TYR A 130 -1.78 -2.16 -4.25
C TYR A 130 -1.21 -3.58 -4.24
N SER A 131 -0.27 -3.83 -3.31
CA SER A 131 0.24 -5.18 -3.02
C SER A 131 0.67 -5.28 -1.56
N LYS A 132 0.46 -6.46 -0.95
CA LYS A 132 0.77 -6.74 0.47
C LYS A 132 1.87 -7.79 0.62
N ASN A 133 2.55 -7.77 1.77
CA ASN A 133 3.37 -8.89 2.22
C ASN A 133 2.53 -9.82 3.13
N PHE A 134 2.97 -11.07 3.33
CA PHE A 134 2.27 -12.05 4.18
C PHE A 134 2.41 -11.79 5.70
N ASN A 135 3.01 -10.65 6.08
CA ASN A 135 3.32 -10.35 7.47
C ASN A 135 2.18 -9.53 8.09
N TYR A 136 1.29 -10.25 8.78
CA TYR A 136 0.18 -9.67 9.53
C TYR A 136 0.62 -8.59 10.52
N ALA A 137 1.78 -8.75 11.19
CA ALA A 137 2.27 -7.74 12.13
C ALA A 137 2.69 -6.43 11.44
N THR A 138 3.24 -6.52 10.23
CA THR A 138 3.57 -5.34 9.42
C THR A 138 2.31 -4.64 8.93
N TYR A 139 1.29 -5.42 8.55
CA TYR A 139 -0.02 -4.91 8.14
C TYR A 139 -0.77 -4.22 9.30
N GLU A 140 -0.91 -4.87 10.46
CA GLU A 140 -1.51 -4.27 11.66
C GLU A 140 -0.81 -2.98 12.08
N GLN A 141 0.52 -2.94 11.95
CA GLN A 141 1.29 -1.73 12.23
C GLN A 141 0.99 -0.61 11.23
N SER A 142 0.78 -0.90 9.95
CA SER A 142 0.40 0.12 8.97
C SER A 142 -1.01 0.66 9.20
N LEU A 143 -1.96 -0.18 9.63
CA LEU A 143 -3.30 0.27 10.06
C LEU A 143 -3.20 1.31 11.20
N SER A 144 -2.34 1.01 12.18
CA SER A 144 -2.12 1.88 13.34
C SER A 144 -1.44 3.22 13.02
N ARG A 145 -0.97 3.47 11.78
CA ARG A 145 -0.32 4.75 11.38
C ARG A 145 -1.27 5.78 10.78
N ILE A 146 -2.36 5.31 10.19
CA ILE A 146 -3.43 6.14 9.63
C ILE A 146 -4.48 6.39 10.71
N HIS A 147 -4.68 5.40 11.60
CA HIS A 147 -5.57 5.50 12.74
C HIS A 147 -4.88 6.15 13.95
N ARG A 148 -5.19 7.42 14.25
CA ARG A 148 -4.85 8.04 15.54
C ARG A 148 -6.00 7.88 16.53
N ILE A 149 -5.68 7.45 17.76
CA ILE A 149 -6.60 7.50 18.91
C ILE A 149 -7.02 8.97 19.12
N GLY A 150 -8.30 9.28 18.85
CA GLY A 150 -8.88 10.63 18.96
C GLY A 150 -9.33 11.26 17.64
N GLN A 151 -9.09 10.62 16.49
CA GLN A 151 -9.57 11.08 15.17
C GLN A 151 -11.06 10.70 14.99
N ARG A 152 -11.91 11.66 14.59
CA ARG A 152 -13.37 11.46 14.40
C ARG A 152 -13.73 10.82 13.05
N ASN A 153 -12.78 10.72 12.12
CA ASN A 153 -13.02 10.16 10.79
C ASN A 153 -12.74 8.65 10.77
N THR A 154 -13.67 7.87 10.25
CA THR A 154 -13.50 6.44 9.99
C THR A 154 -12.33 6.24 9.02
N CYS A 155 -11.33 5.46 9.43
CA CYS A 155 -10.22 5.09 8.56
C CYS A 155 -10.65 3.98 7.60
N THR A 156 -10.44 4.18 6.30
CA THR A 156 -10.80 3.21 5.26
C THR A 156 -9.55 2.54 4.70
N TYR A 157 -9.57 1.21 4.59
CA TYR A 157 -8.50 0.42 4.01
C TYR A 157 -9.06 -0.33 2.80
N ILE A 158 -8.43 -0.17 1.64
CA ILE A 158 -8.84 -0.76 0.37
C ILE A 158 -7.73 -1.69 -0.10
N ASP A 159 -8.09 -2.92 -0.40
CA ASP A 159 -7.14 -3.94 -0.87
C ASP A 159 -7.41 -4.23 -2.34
N LEU A 160 -6.39 -4.00 -3.19
CA LEU A 160 -6.48 -4.37 -4.60
C LEU A 160 -6.03 -5.82 -4.74
N GLU A 161 -6.99 -6.71 -4.95
CA GLU A 161 -6.76 -8.13 -5.17
C GLU A 161 -7.19 -8.52 -6.58
N THR A 162 -6.37 -9.32 -7.25
CA THR A 162 -6.75 -9.93 -8.54
C THR A 162 -7.32 -11.32 -8.28
N GLU A 163 -8.57 -11.56 -8.68
CA GLU A 163 -9.25 -12.84 -8.50
C GLU A 163 -8.48 -14.00 -9.16
N GLY A 164 -8.38 -15.15 -8.47
CA GLY A 164 -7.66 -16.33 -8.95
C GLY A 164 -6.14 -16.22 -8.91
N THR A 165 -5.57 -15.18 -8.28
CA THR A 165 -4.12 -14.97 -8.17
C THR A 165 -3.59 -15.16 -6.76
N VAL A 166 -2.27 -14.99 -6.59
CA VAL A 166 -1.63 -15.05 -5.27
C VAL A 166 -2.13 -13.96 -4.33
N ASP A 167 -2.73 -12.86 -4.82
CA ASP A 167 -3.36 -11.86 -3.96
C ASP A 167 -4.52 -12.45 -3.17
N GLU A 168 -5.40 -13.21 -3.81
CA GLU A 168 -6.51 -13.90 -3.15
C GLU A 168 -6.01 -14.95 -2.14
N MET A 169 -4.89 -15.62 -2.44
CA MET A 169 -4.24 -16.54 -1.50
C MET A 169 -3.67 -15.79 -0.28
N ILE A 170 -3.09 -14.61 -0.47
CA ILE A 170 -2.61 -13.73 0.61
C ILE A 170 -3.78 -13.25 1.45
N GLY A 171 -4.84 -12.73 0.82
CA GLY A 171 -6.06 -12.28 1.50
C GLY A 171 -6.66 -13.38 2.36
N LYS A 172 -6.84 -14.58 1.79
CA LYS A 172 -7.32 -15.78 2.52
C LYS A 172 -6.37 -16.23 3.64
N ALA A 173 -5.06 -16.02 3.52
CA ALA A 173 -4.09 -16.37 4.55
C ALA A 173 -4.06 -15.33 5.69
N LEU A 174 -4.20 -14.04 5.36
CA LEU A 174 -4.33 -12.96 6.33
C LEU A 174 -5.63 -13.08 7.10
N ALA A 175 -6.76 -13.32 6.44
CA ALA A 175 -8.06 -13.53 7.09
C ALA A 175 -8.04 -14.73 8.07
N ARG A 176 -7.39 -15.84 7.69
CA ARG A 176 -7.20 -16.98 8.61
C ARG A 176 -6.31 -16.65 9.80
N LYS A 177 -5.26 -15.85 9.60
CA LYS A 177 -4.39 -15.41 10.70
C LYS A 177 -5.07 -14.41 11.62
N GLU A 178 -5.88 -13.51 11.09
CA GLU A 178 -6.73 -12.60 11.87
C GLU A 178 -7.70 -13.41 12.72
N ASP A 179 -8.36 -14.42 12.15
CA ASP A 179 -9.30 -15.29 12.85
C ASP A 179 -8.61 -16.09 13.98
N MET A 180 -7.43 -16.64 13.71
CA MET A 180 -6.61 -17.29 14.75
C MET A 180 -6.11 -16.31 15.81
N ALA A 181 -5.69 -15.10 15.42
CA ALA A 181 -5.23 -14.08 16.36
C ALA A 181 -6.38 -13.57 17.24
N LYS A 182 -7.58 -13.39 16.67
CA LYS A 182 -8.81 -13.09 17.42
C LYS A 182 -9.15 -14.22 18.37
N THR A 183 -9.12 -15.47 17.92
CA THR A 183 -9.38 -16.64 18.78
C THR A 183 -8.41 -16.70 19.97
N VAL A 184 -7.11 -16.46 19.76
CA VAL A 184 -6.11 -16.43 20.84
C VAL A 184 -6.32 -15.23 21.79
N VAL A 185 -6.72 -14.07 21.26
CA VAL A 185 -6.98 -12.86 22.06
C VAL A 185 -8.30 -12.97 22.84
N ASP A 186 -9.33 -13.58 22.27
CA ASP A 186 -10.63 -13.83 22.92
C ASP A 186 -10.50 -14.91 24.00
N ASP A 187 -9.71 -15.97 23.76
CA ASP A 187 -9.35 -16.95 24.80
C ASP A 187 -8.60 -16.28 25.96
N TRP A 188 -7.66 -15.37 25.69
CA TRP A 188 -6.94 -14.65 26.76
C TRP A 188 -7.84 -13.71 27.56
N ARG A 189 -8.86 -13.09 26.96
CA ARG A 189 -9.83 -12.26 27.69
C ARG A 189 -10.75 -13.09 28.56
N ALA A 190 -11.15 -14.28 28.11
CA ALA A 190 -11.97 -15.20 28.88
C ALA A 190 -11.26 -15.82 30.10
N TYR A 191 -9.92 -15.79 30.14
CA TYR A 191 -9.11 -16.30 31.26
C TYR A 191 -8.82 -15.25 32.35
N PHE A 192 -9.13 -13.96 32.13
CA PHE A 192 -8.86 -12.86 33.06
C PHE A 192 -10.11 -12.04 33.45
N GLU A 193 -11.30 -12.55 33.17
CA GLU A 193 -12.56 -12.21 33.88
C GLU A 193 -12.94 -13.36 34.83
#